data_AF-A0A1N6EM59-F1
#
_entry.id   AF-A0A1N6EM59-F1
#
_cell.length_a   1.000
_cell.length_b   1.000
_cell.length_c   1.000
_cell.angle_alpha   90.00
_cell.angle_beta   90.00
_cell.angle_gamma   90.00
#
_symmetry.space_group_name_H-M   'P 1'
#
loop_
_entity.id
_entity.type
_entity.pdbx_description
1 polymer ?
#
loop_
_entity_poly.entity_id
_entity_poly.type
_entity_poly.pdbx_seq_one_letter_code
_entity_poly.pdbx_strand_id
1 'polypeptide(L)'
;MKIHRTNLPLSGLLASSLFLASACAQAQSDPAAEEPAAPAESGEQSLTPEEEFAQSDPGQTSREPSEEAKAALAMIGAALKKIDDEIEPDGNNWQFQLGEHIVLVVTDPIAERMRIMIPIIPSEQLSTELLQRLMQANFDSALDARYGVAQNLLWGTYIHPLTSLEEAEFLSGLSQTVAIVKNFGTSFSSGAAVFGGGDSQGIIENQLEELIREREKANRI
;
A
#
# COMPACT_ATOMS: atom_id res chain seq x y z
N MET A 1 -1.65 -17.82 35.97
CA MET A 1 -3.02 -17.32 35.78
C MET A 1 -3.47 -17.80 34.42
N LYS A 2 -4.43 -18.74 34.36
CA LYS A 2 -4.80 -19.47 33.12
C LYS A 2 -5.78 -18.62 32.31
N ILE A 3 -5.43 -18.28 31.08
CA ILE A 3 -6.28 -17.53 30.16
C ILE A 3 -7.11 -18.54 29.37
N HIS A 4 -8.45 -18.46 29.48
CA HIS A 4 -9.38 -19.29 28.72
C HIS A 4 -9.48 -18.77 27.28
N ARG A 5 -9.19 -19.64 26.30
CA ARG A 5 -9.50 -19.42 24.89
C ARG A 5 -10.93 -19.89 24.61
N THR A 6 -11.77 -19.00 24.10
CA THR A 6 -13.08 -19.33 23.51
C THR A 6 -12.90 -19.59 22.01
N ASN A 7 -13.18 -20.81 21.57
CA ASN A 7 -13.24 -21.21 20.17
C ASN A 7 -14.55 -20.72 19.54
N LEU A 8 -14.47 -20.04 18.38
CA LEU A 8 -15.55 -19.97 17.40
C LEU A 8 -15.01 -20.45 16.03
N PRO A 9 -15.75 -21.27 15.27
CA PRO A 9 -15.35 -21.69 13.94
C PRO A 9 -15.79 -20.65 12.90
N LEU A 10 -14.87 -20.19 12.05
CA LEU A 10 -15.20 -19.50 10.80
C LEU A 10 -14.99 -20.50 9.65
N SER A 11 -16.10 -21.03 9.15
CA SER A 11 -16.14 -21.81 7.92
C SER A 11 -17.16 -21.18 6.99
N GLY A 12 -16.71 -20.75 5.81
CA GLY A 12 -17.55 -20.48 4.66
C GLY A 12 -17.50 -19.05 4.18
N LEU A 13 -16.75 -18.82 3.09
CA LEU A 13 -17.22 -18.05 1.94
C LEU A 13 -16.26 -18.32 0.77
N LEU A 14 -16.76 -19.15 -0.15
CA LEU A 14 -16.13 -19.52 -1.42
C LEU A 14 -16.27 -18.38 -2.43
N ALA A 15 -15.15 -18.15 -3.12
CA ALA A 15 -14.98 -17.81 -4.53
C ALA A 15 -16.15 -17.15 -5.30
N SER A 16 -15.87 -15.99 -5.91
CA SER A 16 -16.54 -15.59 -7.14
C SER A 16 -15.55 -14.87 -8.05
N SER A 17 -15.07 -15.63 -9.03
CA SER A 17 -14.26 -15.18 -10.16
C SER A 17 -15.14 -14.40 -11.14
N LEU A 18 -14.81 -13.14 -11.42
CA LEU A 18 -15.39 -12.41 -12.54
C LEU A 18 -14.56 -12.66 -13.80
N PHE A 19 -15.12 -13.45 -14.72
CA PHE A 19 -14.81 -13.39 -16.15
C PHE A 19 -15.73 -12.34 -16.79
N LEU A 20 -15.17 -11.40 -17.55
CA LEU A 20 -15.93 -10.64 -18.56
C LEU A 20 -15.33 -10.94 -19.93
N ALA A 21 -16.01 -11.80 -20.69
CA ALA A 21 -15.85 -11.95 -22.13
C ALA A 21 -16.85 -11.01 -22.82
N SER A 22 -16.34 -10.23 -23.77
CA SER A 22 -17.06 -9.24 -24.57
C SER A 22 -17.84 -9.90 -25.70
N ALA A 23 -19.12 -9.54 -25.86
CA ALA A 23 -19.87 -9.72 -27.09
C ALA A 23 -21.10 -8.80 -27.10
N CYS A 24 -21.25 -7.96 -28.13
CA CYS A 24 -22.41 -8.01 -29.03
C CYS A 24 -22.31 -6.99 -30.16
N ALA A 25 -22.42 -7.51 -31.37
CA ALA A 25 -22.51 -6.82 -32.64
C ALA A 25 -23.86 -6.10 -32.83
N GLN A 26 -23.87 -5.08 -33.68
CA GLN A 26 -25.05 -4.69 -34.46
C GLN A 26 -24.65 -4.59 -35.93
N ALA A 27 -25.39 -5.32 -36.76
CA ALA A 27 -25.29 -5.37 -38.21
C ALA A 27 -26.44 -4.57 -38.83
N GLN A 28 -26.20 -3.91 -39.97
CA GLN A 28 -27.28 -3.50 -40.86
C GLN A 28 -26.85 -3.39 -42.34
N SER A 29 -27.56 -4.19 -43.14
CA SER A 29 -27.95 -4.07 -44.57
C SER A 29 -26.91 -4.06 -45.72
N ASP A 30 -26.94 -5.17 -46.47
CA ASP A 30 -26.67 -5.38 -47.91
C ASP A 30 -27.62 -4.56 -48.84
N PRO A 31 -27.45 -4.44 -50.20
CA PRO A 31 -26.93 -5.50 -51.13
C PRO A 31 -26.19 -5.10 -52.45
N ALA A 32 -25.57 -6.14 -53.05
CA ALA A 32 -25.44 -6.51 -54.48
C ALA A 32 -24.56 -5.70 -55.49
N ALA A 33 -23.53 -6.37 -56.07
CA ALA A 33 -23.39 -6.65 -57.52
C ALA A 33 -22.07 -7.38 -57.90
N GLU A 34 -22.22 -8.50 -58.63
CA GLU A 34 -21.41 -9.06 -59.75
C GLU A 34 -19.88 -9.36 -59.69
N GLU A 35 -19.57 -10.63 -60.01
CA GLU A 35 -18.29 -11.30 -60.39
C GLU A 35 -17.73 -10.82 -61.77
N PRO A 36 -16.59 -11.35 -62.31
CA PRO A 36 -15.28 -11.76 -61.75
C PRO A 36 -14.08 -11.30 -62.64
N ALA A 37 -12.83 -11.37 -62.15
CA ALA A 37 -11.62 -11.72 -62.93
C ALA A 37 -10.31 -11.54 -62.12
N ALA A 38 -9.47 -12.57 -62.10
CA ALA A 38 -8.03 -12.49 -61.80
C ALA A 38 -7.25 -12.38 -63.14
N PRO A 39 -5.90 -12.20 -63.20
CA PRO A 39 -4.90 -12.20 -62.11
C PRO A 39 -3.77 -11.14 -62.24
N ALA A 40 -2.79 -11.24 -61.32
CA ALA A 40 -1.35 -10.90 -61.44
C ALA A 40 -0.81 -9.63 -60.72
N GLU A 41 -0.09 -9.94 -59.64
CA GLU A 41 1.27 -9.49 -59.26
C GLU A 41 1.56 -8.10 -58.66
N SER A 42 2.35 -8.20 -57.56
CA SER A 42 3.30 -7.26 -56.95
C SER A 42 2.82 -5.89 -56.45
N GLY A 43 2.45 -5.86 -55.17
CA GLY A 43 2.44 -4.64 -54.35
C GLY A 43 2.93 -4.95 -52.94
N GLU A 44 4.07 -4.37 -52.56
CA GLU A 44 4.52 -4.30 -51.16
C GLU A 44 3.40 -3.72 -50.30
N GLN A 45 2.83 -4.54 -49.42
CA GLN A 45 1.85 -4.07 -48.45
C GLN A 45 2.59 -3.37 -47.32
N SER A 46 2.61 -2.03 -47.40
CA SER A 46 2.88 -1.14 -46.27
C SER A 46 1.80 -1.39 -45.21
N LEU A 47 2.19 -2.07 -44.13
CA LEU A 47 1.32 -2.27 -42.96
C LEU A 47 1.02 -0.89 -42.35
N THR A 48 -0.25 -0.65 -42.02
CA THR A 48 -0.65 0.61 -41.38
C THR A 48 -0.20 0.63 -39.91
N PRO A 49 0.11 1.79 -39.31
CA PRO A 49 0.57 1.90 -37.93
C PRO A 49 -0.38 1.32 -36.86
N GLU A 50 -1.63 1.01 -37.21
CA GLU A 50 -2.64 0.48 -36.30
C GLU A 50 -2.53 -1.05 -36.10
N GLU A 51 -1.87 -1.79 -37.01
CA GLU A 51 -1.68 -3.24 -36.88
C GLU A 51 -0.45 -3.62 -36.03
N GLU A 52 0.50 -2.70 -35.84
CA GLU A 52 1.68 -2.90 -34.98
C GLU A 52 1.32 -2.83 -33.48
N PHE A 53 0.22 -2.14 -33.12
CA PHE A 53 -0.26 -2.05 -31.74
C PHE A 53 -1.10 -3.25 -31.28
N ALA A 54 -1.52 -4.13 -32.20
CA ALA A 54 -2.35 -5.30 -31.88
C ALA A 54 -1.53 -6.58 -31.58
N GLN A 55 -0.19 -6.52 -31.68
CA GLN A 55 0.70 -7.63 -31.38
C GLN A 55 1.75 -7.25 -30.32
N SER A 56 1.25 -6.84 -29.17
CA SER A 56 1.92 -7.17 -27.91
C SER A 56 0.85 -7.53 -26.90
N ASP A 57 0.36 -8.76 -26.98
CA ASP A 57 -0.02 -9.48 -25.76
C ASP A 57 1.29 -10.10 -25.25
N PRO A 58 2.08 -9.42 -24.38
CA PRO A 58 3.23 -10.06 -23.79
C PRO A 58 2.66 -11.11 -22.86
N GLY A 59 2.68 -12.34 -23.35
CA GLY A 59 2.09 -13.50 -22.70
C GLY A 59 2.29 -13.46 -21.19
N GLN A 60 1.22 -13.83 -20.48
CA GLN A 60 1.26 -14.35 -19.12
C GLN A 60 2.29 -15.48 -19.06
N THR A 61 3.55 -15.08 -18.89
CA THR A 61 4.57 -15.90 -18.28
C THR A 61 4.21 -15.90 -16.82
N SER A 62 4.00 -17.09 -16.24
CA SER A 62 4.08 -17.29 -14.79
C SER A 62 5.43 -16.76 -14.33
N ARG A 63 5.48 -15.49 -13.91
CA ARG A 63 6.70 -14.86 -13.43
C ARG A 63 6.94 -15.39 -12.03
N GLU A 64 7.87 -16.32 -11.94
CA GLU A 64 8.39 -16.77 -10.65
C GLU A 64 9.13 -15.61 -9.96
N PRO A 65 9.06 -15.51 -8.61
CA PRO A 65 9.82 -14.54 -7.86
C PRO A 65 11.34 -14.68 -8.08
N SER A 66 12.05 -13.56 -8.10
CA SER A 66 13.51 -13.52 -8.13
C SER A 66 14.12 -14.19 -6.88
N GLU A 67 15.38 -14.65 -6.97
CA GLU A 67 16.06 -15.23 -5.80
C GLU A 67 16.32 -14.17 -4.72
N GLU A 68 16.55 -12.92 -5.14
CA GLU A 68 16.67 -11.76 -4.27
C GLU A 68 15.37 -11.48 -3.51
N ALA A 69 14.21 -11.54 -4.18
CA ALA A 69 12.93 -11.38 -3.52
C ALA A 69 12.66 -12.51 -2.51
N LYS A 70 13.01 -13.75 -2.85
CA LYS A 70 12.92 -14.88 -1.91
C LYS A 70 13.84 -14.69 -0.70
N ALA A 71 15.05 -14.21 -0.91
CA ALA A 71 15.98 -13.88 0.17
C ALA A 71 15.44 -12.77 1.07
N ALA A 72 14.82 -11.72 0.49
CA ALA A 72 14.17 -10.66 1.25
C ALA A 72 13.01 -11.17 2.10
N LEU A 73 12.17 -12.08 1.57
CA LEU A 73 11.09 -12.71 2.36
C LEU A 73 11.63 -13.50 3.55
N ALA A 74 12.69 -14.29 3.34
CA ALA A 74 13.33 -15.04 4.41
C ALA A 74 13.93 -14.11 5.48
N MET A 75 14.54 -13.00 5.04
CA MET A 75 15.08 -11.97 5.93
C MET A 75 13.99 -11.30 6.77
N ILE A 76 12.86 -10.91 6.16
CA ILE A 76 11.70 -10.34 6.89
C ILE A 76 11.22 -11.32 7.95
N GLY A 77 11.01 -12.59 7.58
CA GLY A 77 10.57 -13.62 8.53
C GLY A 77 11.54 -13.79 9.70
N ALA A 78 12.84 -13.84 9.42
CA ALA A 78 13.87 -13.94 10.45
C ALA A 78 13.92 -12.70 11.36
N ALA A 79 13.79 -11.49 10.80
CA ALA A 79 13.75 -10.25 11.56
C ALA A 79 12.52 -10.19 12.49
N LEU A 80 11.35 -10.61 11.99
CA LEU A 80 10.12 -10.66 12.79
C LEU A 80 10.21 -11.70 13.92
N LYS A 81 10.80 -12.87 13.69
CA LYS A 81 11.04 -13.86 14.75
C LYS A 81 11.92 -13.33 15.89
N LYS A 82 12.90 -12.47 15.58
CA LYS A 82 13.71 -11.81 16.63
C LYS A 82 12.89 -10.87 17.52
N ILE A 83 11.76 -10.35 17.03
CA ILE A 83 10.85 -9.48 17.80
C ILE A 83 9.92 -10.33 18.65
N ASP A 84 9.32 -11.35 18.06
CA ASP A 84 8.45 -12.29 18.75
C ASP A 84 8.49 -13.66 18.03
N ASP A 85 8.93 -14.68 18.77
CA ASP A 85 9.08 -16.05 18.27
C ASP A 85 7.73 -16.68 17.85
N GLU A 86 6.59 -16.13 18.28
CA GLU A 86 5.24 -16.61 17.91
C GLU A 86 4.76 -16.07 16.55
N ILE A 87 5.45 -15.09 15.94
CA ILE A 87 5.04 -14.52 14.65
C ILE A 87 5.28 -15.56 13.54
N GLU A 88 4.21 -16.00 12.89
CA GLU A 88 4.27 -16.93 11.75
C GLU A 88 3.87 -16.22 10.45
N PRO A 89 4.43 -16.64 9.30
CA PRO A 89 4.01 -16.16 7.99
C PRO A 89 2.61 -16.70 7.62
N ASP A 90 1.84 -15.87 6.92
CA ASP A 90 0.63 -16.23 6.20
C ASP A 90 0.87 -16.06 4.69
N GLY A 91 1.31 -17.14 4.04
CA GLY A 91 1.82 -17.07 2.67
C GLY A 91 3.07 -16.19 2.59
N ASN A 92 3.00 -15.11 1.81
CA ASN A 92 4.08 -14.11 1.70
C ASN A 92 3.85 -12.89 2.62
N ASN A 93 2.89 -12.96 3.54
CA ASN A 93 2.50 -11.85 4.39
C ASN A 93 2.68 -12.20 5.86
N TRP A 94 2.61 -11.19 6.73
CA TRP A 94 2.60 -11.37 8.17
C TRP A 94 1.53 -10.49 8.79
N GLN A 95 0.87 -11.02 9.82
CA GLN A 95 -0.05 -10.28 10.65
C GLN A 95 0.24 -10.59 12.11
N PHE A 96 0.52 -9.56 12.92
CA PHE A 96 0.85 -9.74 14.33
C PHE A 96 0.47 -8.50 15.15
N GLN A 97 0.43 -8.67 16.46
CA GLN A 97 0.15 -7.58 17.39
C GLN A 97 1.47 -7.01 17.94
N LEU A 98 1.61 -5.69 17.92
CA LEU A 98 2.74 -4.98 18.50
C LEU A 98 2.23 -3.87 19.42
N GLY A 99 2.24 -4.16 20.72
CA GLY A 99 1.52 -3.34 21.70
C GLY A 99 0.02 -3.39 21.46
N GLU A 100 -0.62 -2.25 21.27
CA GLU A 100 -2.07 -2.16 21.01
C GLU A 100 -2.41 -2.17 19.51
N HIS A 101 -1.42 -2.21 18.63
CA HIS A 101 -1.62 -2.10 17.19
C HIS A 101 -1.49 -3.45 16.48
N ILE A 102 -2.37 -3.70 15.51
CA ILE A 102 -2.24 -4.82 14.58
C ILE A 102 -1.39 -4.34 13.41
N VAL A 103 -0.25 -5.02 13.19
CA VAL A 103 0.66 -4.74 12.09
C VAL A 103 0.44 -5.77 10.99
N LEU A 104 0.33 -5.29 9.75
CA LEU A 104 0.30 -6.11 8.55
C LEU A 104 1.55 -5.83 7.73
N VAL A 105 2.30 -6.86 7.38
CA VAL A 105 3.38 -6.79 6.40
C VAL A 105 2.91 -7.57 5.18
N VAL A 106 2.65 -6.85 4.10
CA VAL A 106 2.17 -7.40 2.83
C VAL A 106 3.29 -7.36 1.83
N THR A 107 3.52 -8.47 1.12
CA THR A 107 4.54 -8.52 0.07
C THR A 107 3.98 -9.08 -1.22
N ASP A 108 4.50 -8.54 -2.32
CA ASP A 108 4.29 -9.05 -3.67
C ASP A 108 5.66 -9.23 -4.33
N PRO A 109 6.18 -10.47 -4.33
CA PRO A 109 7.48 -10.80 -4.92
C PRO A 109 7.50 -10.69 -6.45
N ILE A 110 6.33 -10.66 -7.11
CA ILE A 110 6.25 -10.50 -8.57
C ILE A 110 6.23 -9.01 -8.92
N ALA A 111 5.49 -8.20 -8.15
CA ALA A 111 5.45 -6.75 -8.32
C ALA A 111 6.64 -6.03 -7.66
N GLU A 112 7.55 -6.75 -7.00
CA GLU A 112 8.73 -6.21 -6.30
C GLU A 112 8.35 -5.14 -5.28
N ARG A 113 7.39 -5.44 -4.40
CA ARG A 113 6.91 -4.51 -3.37
C ARG A 113 6.68 -5.19 -2.03
N MET A 114 7.11 -4.53 -0.98
CA MET A 114 6.73 -4.77 0.41
C MET A 114 5.99 -3.53 0.92
N ARG A 115 4.97 -3.77 1.75
CA ARG A 115 4.24 -2.72 2.45
C ARG A 115 4.00 -3.13 3.89
N ILE A 116 4.36 -2.25 4.83
CA ILE A 116 3.91 -2.33 6.22
C ILE A 116 2.66 -1.46 6.35
N MET A 117 1.62 -1.94 7.01
CA MET A 117 0.36 -1.24 7.19
C MET A 117 -0.14 -1.40 8.63
N ILE A 118 -0.60 -0.30 9.21
CA ILE A 118 -1.27 -0.30 10.51
C ILE A 118 -2.55 0.55 10.38
N PRO A 119 -3.74 -0.02 10.68
CA PRO A 119 -4.98 0.76 10.66
C PRO A 119 -4.99 1.75 11.83
N ILE A 120 -5.49 2.97 11.59
CA ILE A 120 -5.55 4.05 12.58
C ILE A 120 -7.00 4.28 13.03
N ILE A 121 -7.83 4.88 12.17
CA ILE A 121 -9.24 5.16 12.45
C ILE A 121 -10.10 5.02 11.18
N PRO A 122 -11.42 4.85 11.29
CA PRO A 122 -12.34 5.00 10.16
C PRO A 122 -12.17 6.35 9.44
N SER A 123 -12.14 6.33 8.12
CA SER A 123 -11.92 7.54 7.30
C SER A 123 -13.04 8.56 7.44
N GLU A 124 -14.24 8.14 7.84
CA GLU A 124 -15.38 9.02 8.13
C GLU A 124 -15.14 9.96 9.32
N GLN A 125 -14.17 9.64 10.18
CA GLN A 125 -13.79 10.49 11.33
C GLN A 125 -12.75 11.55 10.95
N LEU A 126 -12.31 11.60 9.68
CA LEU A 126 -11.34 12.58 9.21
C LEU A 126 -12.06 13.88 8.82
N SER A 127 -11.80 14.95 9.57
CA SER A 127 -12.17 16.30 9.15
C SER A 127 -11.28 16.77 8.00
N THR A 128 -11.72 17.79 7.27
CA THR A 128 -10.94 18.41 6.18
C THR A 128 -9.62 18.98 6.71
N GLU A 129 -9.64 19.60 7.89
CA GLU A 129 -8.46 20.15 8.56
C GLU A 129 -7.47 19.05 8.94
N LEU A 130 -7.99 17.92 9.45
CA LEU A 130 -7.16 16.77 9.77
C LEU A 130 -6.55 16.16 8.50
N LEU A 131 -7.32 16.04 7.42
CA LEU A 131 -6.80 15.55 6.14
C LEU A 131 -5.67 16.46 5.61
N GLN A 132 -5.85 17.78 5.66
CA GLN A 132 -4.80 18.73 5.30
C GLN A 132 -3.56 18.56 6.19
N ARG A 133 -3.76 18.41 7.51
CA ARG A 133 -2.65 18.17 8.45
C ARG A 133 -1.88 16.90 8.13
N LEU A 134 -2.56 15.83 7.71
CA LEU A 134 -1.92 14.58 7.28
C LEU A 134 -1.12 14.76 5.98
N MET A 135 -1.62 15.56 5.03
CA MET A 135 -0.87 15.86 3.80
C MET A 135 0.39 16.68 4.09
N GLN A 136 0.31 17.66 5.00
CA GLN A 136 1.48 18.39 5.48
C GLN A 136 2.46 17.46 6.20
N ALA A 137 1.98 16.56 7.05
CA ALA A 137 2.84 15.60 7.75
C ALA A 137 3.58 14.68 6.77
N ASN A 138 2.88 14.19 5.74
CA ASN A 138 3.48 13.40 4.66
C ASN A 138 4.58 14.16 3.89
N PHE A 139 4.58 15.49 3.91
CA PHE A 139 5.60 16.29 3.27
C PHE A 139 6.89 16.39 4.10
N ASP A 140 6.81 16.46 5.44
CA ASP A 140 7.95 16.85 6.28
C ASP A 140 8.27 15.95 7.48
N SER A 141 7.28 15.33 8.12
CA SER A 141 7.43 14.77 9.47
C SER A 141 7.10 13.29 9.54
N ALA A 142 6.35 12.74 8.59
CA ALA A 142 6.13 11.31 8.42
C ALA A 142 7.32 10.59 7.74
N LEU A 143 8.17 11.35 7.06
CA LEU A 143 9.41 10.89 6.41
C LEU A 143 9.16 9.75 5.41
N ASP A 144 9.71 8.56 5.66
CA ASP A 144 9.56 7.41 4.79
C ASP A 144 8.21 6.69 4.99
N ALA A 145 7.60 6.87 6.16
CA ALA A 145 6.25 6.42 6.42
C ALA A 145 5.23 7.46 5.91
N ARG A 146 4.01 7.00 5.60
CA ARG A 146 2.96 7.82 5.02
C ARG A 146 1.59 7.46 5.55
N TYR A 147 0.77 8.49 5.75
CA TYR A 147 -0.65 8.34 5.92
C TYR A 147 -1.35 8.09 4.58
N GLY A 148 -2.26 7.12 4.54
CA GLY A 148 -3.06 6.82 3.36
C GLY A 148 -4.48 6.39 3.72
N VAL A 149 -5.46 6.70 2.88
CA VAL A 149 -6.85 6.28 3.06
C VAL A 149 -7.18 5.17 2.06
N ALA A 150 -7.67 4.05 2.55
CA ALA A 150 -8.13 2.94 1.73
C ALA A 150 -9.14 2.10 2.50
N GLN A 151 -10.14 1.55 1.79
CA GLN A 151 -11.15 0.66 2.40
C GLN A 151 -11.81 1.26 3.65
N ASN A 152 -12.20 2.54 3.58
CA ASN A 152 -12.84 3.28 4.67
C ASN A 152 -12.00 3.41 5.97
N LEU A 153 -10.69 3.19 5.89
CA LEU A 153 -9.76 3.34 7.01
C LEU A 153 -8.62 4.30 6.64
N LEU A 154 -8.19 5.07 7.63
CA LEU A 154 -6.88 5.71 7.63
C LEU A 154 -5.83 4.66 8.02
N TRP A 155 -4.73 4.64 7.30
CA TRP A 155 -3.59 3.75 7.50
C TRP A 155 -2.32 4.56 7.73
N GLY A 156 -1.47 4.08 8.63
CA GLY A 156 -0.04 4.35 8.58
C GLY A 156 0.62 3.29 7.71
N THR A 157 1.46 3.70 6.76
CA THR A 157 2.08 2.80 5.79
C THR A 157 3.55 3.09 5.56
N TYR A 158 4.33 2.06 5.26
CA TYR A 158 5.69 2.17 4.72
C TYR A 158 5.80 1.24 3.52
N ILE A 159 6.43 1.68 2.43
CA ILE A 159 6.51 0.93 1.17
C ILE A 159 7.97 0.86 0.72
N HIS A 160 8.43 -0.32 0.34
CA HIS A 160 9.80 -0.53 -0.15
C HIS A 160 9.84 -1.62 -1.23
N PRO A 161 10.75 -1.56 -2.22
CA PRO A 161 11.05 -2.70 -3.09
C PRO A 161 11.62 -3.90 -2.31
N LEU A 162 11.34 -5.13 -2.71
CA LEU A 162 11.86 -6.32 -2.00
C LEU A 162 13.35 -6.56 -2.30
N THR A 163 13.73 -6.51 -3.57
CA THR A 163 15.11 -6.75 -4.04
C THR A 163 16.18 -5.89 -3.38
N SER A 164 15.86 -4.65 -3.02
CA SER A 164 16.80 -3.73 -2.35
C SER A 164 16.61 -3.64 -0.84
N LEU A 165 15.71 -4.43 -0.24
CA LEU A 165 15.36 -4.32 1.17
C LEU A 165 16.44 -4.93 2.06
N GLU A 166 17.09 -4.11 2.86
CA GLU A 166 17.98 -4.56 3.94
C GLU A 166 17.23 -4.70 5.29
N GLU A 167 17.78 -5.51 6.20
CA GLU A 167 17.20 -5.71 7.54
C GLU A 167 17.04 -4.38 8.30
N ALA A 168 18.04 -3.50 8.21
CA ALA A 168 18.00 -2.19 8.86
C ALA A 168 16.88 -1.29 8.30
N GLU A 169 16.63 -1.33 6.99
CA GLU A 169 15.56 -0.57 6.34
C GLU A 169 14.19 -1.11 6.73
N PHE A 170 14.04 -2.44 6.76
CA PHE A 170 12.80 -3.07 7.23
C PHE A 170 12.48 -2.68 8.67
N LEU A 171 13.45 -2.79 9.58
CA LEU A 171 13.25 -2.43 11.00
C LEU A 171 13.01 -0.92 11.18
N SER A 172 13.70 -0.08 10.40
CA SER A 172 13.45 1.37 10.36
C SER A 172 12.02 1.67 9.88
N GLY A 173 11.60 1.09 8.76
CA GLY A 173 10.26 1.26 8.21
C GLY A 173 9.16 0.79 9.16
N LEU A 174 9.37 -0.34 9.86
CA LEU A 174 8.47 -0.82 10.89
C LEU A 174 8.37 0.17 12.06
N SER A 175 9.51 0.64 12.58
CA SER A 175 9.56 1.62 13.66
C SER A 175 8.87 2.94 13.27
N GLN A 176 9.14 3.44 12.06
CA GLN A 176 8.53 4.67 11.55
C GLN A 176 7.01 4.53 11.37
N THR A 177 6.54 3.38 10.86
CA THR A 177 5.10 3.12 10.69
C THR A 177 4.39 3.08 12.04
N VAL A 178 4.98 2.42 13.04
CA VAL A 178 4.45 2.41 14.41
C VAL A 178 4.45 3.81 15.02
N ALA A 179 5.51 4.59 14.79
CA ALA A 179 5.63 5.93 15.32
C ALA A 179 4.55 6.88 14.77
N ILE A 180 4.28 6.89 13.46
CA ILE A 180 3.21 7.74 12.90
C ILE A 180 1.83 7.37 13.46
N VAL A 181 1.58 6.09 13.72
CA VAL A 181 0.32 5.65 14.34
C VAL A 181 0.23 6.10 15.79
N LYS A 182 1.31 5.98 16.57
CA LYS A 182 1.35 6.45 17.97
C LYS A 182 1.24 7.97 18.09
N ASN A 183 1.79 8.69 17.14
CA ASN A 183 1.84 10.15 17.13
C ASN A 183 0.65 10.77 16.39
N PHE A 184 -0.27 9.97 15.86
CA PHE A 184 -1.49 10.45 15.24
C PHE A 184 -2.33 11.24 16.26
N GLY A 185 -2.76 12.43 15.86
CA GLY A 185 -3.48 13.37 16.73
C GLY A 185 -2.58 14.26 17.59
N THR A 186 -1.26 14.05 17.58
CA THR A 186 -0.29 14.91 18.27
C THR A 186 0.73 15.48 17.29
N SER A 187 1.95 14.95 17.21
CA SER A 187 3.01 15.47 16.34
C SER A 187 2.87 15.00 14.88
N PHE A 188 2.11 13.92 14.63
CA PHE A 188 1.99 13.25 13.33
C PHE A 188 3.34 12.76 12.73
N SER A 189 4.40 12.67 13.53
CA SER A 189 5.75 12.37 13.07
C SER A 189 6.12 10.88 13.20
N SER A 190 7.01 10.40 12.33
CA SER A 190 7.56 9.03 12.36
C SER A 190 8.79 8.87 13.27
N GLY A 191 9.26 9.94 13.93
CA GLY A 191 10.44 9.87 14.79
C GLY A 191 10.91 11.23 15.31
N ALA A 192 12.20 11.34 15.60
CA ALA A 192 12.80 12.60 16.08
C ALA A 192 13.19 13.55 14.94
N ALA A 193 13.32 13.04 13.71
CA ALA A 193 13.68 13.86 12.56
C ALA A 193 12.45 14.45 11.89
N VAL A 194 12.53 15.73 11.53
CA VAL A 194 11.55 16.45 10.71
C VAL A 194 12.34 17.14 9.62
N PHE A 195 11.99 16.90 8.35
CA PHE A 195 12.58 17.64 7.25
C PHE A 195 12.16 19.11 7.32
N GLY A 196 13.12 20.02 7.09
CA GLY A 196 12.85 21.45 7.05
C GLY A 196 12.04 21.84 5.82
N GLY A 197 11.40 23.01 5.87
CA GLY A 197 10.64 23.59 4.75
C GLY A 197 9.17 23.16 4.67
N GLY A 198 8.69 22.35 5.61
CA GLY A 198 7.26 22.06 5.79
C GLY A 198 6.63 22.81 6.96
N ASP A 199 5.33 22.60 7.14
CA ASP A 199 4.49 23.32 8.10
C ASP A 199 4.55 22.74 9.53
N SER A 200 5.01 21.49 9.69
CA SER A 200 4.86 20.77 10.95
C SER A 200 5.64 21.39 12.11
N GLN A 201 6.82 21.97 11.87
CA GLN A 201 7.59 22.63 12.93
C GLN A 201 6.83 23.82 13.53
N GLY A 202 6.36 24.75 12.68
CA GLY A 202 5.61 25.92 13.13
C GLY A 202 4.29 25.55 13.81
N ILE A 203 3.61 24.50 13.32
CA ILE A 203 2.38 23.99 13.97
C ILE A 203 2.69 23.46 15.38
N ILE A 204 3.74 22.66 15.55
CA ILE A 204 4.13 22.11 16.86
C ILE A 204 4.54 23.22 17.84
N GLU A 205 5.30 24.21 17.37
CA GLU A 205 5.70 25.37 18.19
C GLU A 205 4.48 26.15 18.69
N ASN A 206 3.53 26.46 17.80
CA ASN A 206 2.29 27.16 18.17
C ASN A 206 1.45 26.37 19.20
N GLN A 207 1.34 25.04 19.03
CA GLN A 207 0.64 24.17 19.97
C GLN A 207 1.31 24.16 21.34
N LEU A 208 2.65 24.12 21.39
CA LEU A 208 3.41 24.16 22.64
C LEU A 208 3.21 25.49 23.37
N GLU A 209 3.27 26.61 22.67
CA GLU A 209 3.03 27.94 23.25
C GLU A 209 1.61 28.06 23.84
N GLU A 210 0.60 27.50 23.15
CA GLU A 210 -0.77 27.47 23.63
C GLU A 210 -0.89 26.65 24.92
N LEU A 211 -0.32 25.43 24.96
CA LEU A 211 -0.33 24.58 26.16
C LEU A 211 0.39 25.23 27.36
N ILE A 212 1.53 25.90 27.13
CA ILE A 212 2.24 26.65 28.18
C ILE A 212 1.33 27.75 28.73
N ARG A 213 0.67 28.51 27.86
CA ARG A 213 -0.24 29.60 28.23
C ARG A 213 -1.45 29.09 29.03
N GLU A 214 -2.02 27.96 28.65
CA GLU A 214 -3.13 27.33 29.39
C GLU A 214 -2.70 26.87 30.79
N ARG A 215 -1.55 26.22 30.89
CA ARG A 215 -0.97 25.76 32.16
C ARG A 215 -0.66 26.92 33.10
N GLU A 216 -0.14 28.03 32.58
CA GLU A 216 0.08 29.25 33.37
C GLU A 216 -1.22 29.88 33.89
N LYS A 217 -2.30 29.87 33.09
CA LYS A 217 -3.62 30.35 33.55
C LYS A 217 -4.19 29.45 34.64
N ALA A 218 -4.10 28.13 34.47
CA ALA A 218 -4.59 27.16 35.44
C ALA A 218 -3.87 27.27 36.80
N ASN A 219 -2.57 27.60 36.81
CA ASN A 219 -1.78 27.78 38.03
C ASN A 219 -1.97 29.15 38.72
N ARG A 220 -2.72 30.08 38.13
CA ARG A 220 -3.03 31.39 38.71
C ARG A 220 -4.39 31.45 39.39
N ILE A 221 -5.13 30.34 39.42
CA ILE A 221 -6.44 30.14 40.07
C ILE A 221 -6.21 29.30 41.33
#